data_AF-I3KFH8-F1
#
_entry.id   AF-I3KFH8-F1
#
_cell.length_a   1.000
_cell.length_b   1.000
_cell.length_c   1.000
_cell.angle_alpha   90.00
_cell.angle_beta   90.00
_cell.angle_gamma   90.00
#
_symmetry.space_group_name_H-M   'P 1'
#
loop_
_entity.id
_entity.type
_entity.pdbx_description
1 polymer ?
#
loop_
_entity_poly.entity_id
_entity_poly.type
_entity_poly.pdbx_seq_one_letter_code
_entity_poly.pdbx_strand_id
1 'polypeptide(L)'
;MTKRSEILRMDEAIAKEEKLLKHLERSIERDNVRFEEFLRENEKKSVEARTLYEQEARSTQEKNSEIRRLTAEILTIKSELARFEEILVDYKSYKDLLFKLSPPEWQDAQRSKVMSGKGAKEDQNRELKDTAIRNGLETPGRQLPSIQETRLSPAHSDSLVTDPKLDSDSSDYEDEPELYFTDPQQLLDLMTELTEQNLSLIQNSTRVEETLEQLQQSLKTTKKNHEKDEEQITMQINEMKERIKKEKARGARLERKVLLHVSLNTQDQDVLLDALSEKVAEVHCSCVDDRVTNLNTLEKLANIEKRLSLLLQSIESIPEEKLELMKKIKDSERRTREREDKLREQREKQKERMRRYSERSLADSKKISGKKLMPRYMPVTQRVKVSNVDSIPAQDEIHEYLFGTENTD
;
A
#
# COMPACT_ATOMS: atom_id res chain seq x y z
N MET A 1 155.75 -59.36 -0.21
CA MET A 1 155.00 -58.62 0.84
C MET A 1 153.68 -58.04 0.33
N THR A 2 153.68 -57.19 -0.70
CA THR A 2 152.54 -56.38 -1.19
C THR A 2 151.16 -57.03 -1.26
N LYS A 3 151.00 -58.27 -1.78
CA LYS A 3 149.66 -58.89 -1.88
C LYS A 3 148.91 -59.00 -0.54
N ARG A 4 149.63 -59.12 0.60
CA ARG A 4 148.98 -59.21 1.93
C ARG A 4 148.44 -57.87 2.43
N SER A 5 149.08 -56.75 2.11
CA SER A 5 148.58 -55.41 2.49
C SER A 5 147.39 -54.97 1.64
N GLU A 6 147.33 -55.38 0.36
CA GLU A 6 146.20 -55.10 -0.51
C GLU A 6 144.93 -55.84 -0.04
N ILE A 7 145.07 -57.13 0.32
CA ILE A 7 143.99 -57.94 0.90
C ILE A 7 143.47 -57.29 2.18
N LEU A 8 144.35 -56.94 3.14
CA LEU A 8 143.94 -56.25 4.37
C LEU A 8 143.19 -54.92 4.12
N ARG A 9 143.55 -54.17 3.07
CA ARG A 9 142.84 -52.93 2.69
C ARG A 9 141.44 -53.21 2.14
N MET A 10 141.27 -54.30 1.38
CA MET A 10 139.97 -54.73 0.88
C MET A 10 139.11 -55.33 1.99
N ASP A 11 139.69 -56.14 2.89
CA ASP A 11 139.02 -56.67 4.08
C ASP A 11 138.52 -55.54 4.99
N GLU A 12 139.32 -54.48 5.18
CA GLU A 12 138.91 -53.31 5.97
C GLU A 12 137.80 -52.48 5.28
N ALA A 13 137.78 -52.45 3.94
CA ALA A 13 136.71 -51.80 3.18
C ALA A 13 135.40 -52.59 3.26
N ILE A 14 135.45 -53.91 3.02
CA ILE A 14 134.33 -54.84 3.18
C ILE A 14 133.81 -54.77 4.61
N ALA A 15 134.68 -54.78 5.63
CA ALA A 15 134.28 -54.66 7.03
C ALA A 15 133.74 -53.26 7.42
N LYS A 16 133.87 -52.24 6.57
CA LYS A 16 133.18 -50.93 6.72
C LYS A 16 131.83 -50.95 6.01
N GLU A 17 131.78 -51.48 4.80
CA GLU A 17 130.54 -51.62 4.01
C GLU A 17 129.54 -52.57 4.67
N GLU A 18 129.98 -53.73 5.18
CA GLU A 18 129.16 -54.62 6.00
C GLU A 18 128.61 -53.93 7.25
N LYS A 19 129.40 -53.08 7.92
CA LYS A 19 128.94 -52.36 9.12
C LYS A 19 127.88 -51.31 8.75
N LEU A 20 128.01 -50.68 7.58
CA LEU A 20 127.05 -49.73 7.05
C LEU A 20 125.76 -50.45 6.60
N LEU A 21 125.87 -51.55 5.85
CA LEU A 21 124.74 -52.38 5.44
C LEU A 21 123.98 -52.89 6.67
N LYS A 22 124.69 -53.49 7.64
CA LYS A 22 124.12 -53.93 8.93
C LYS A 22 123.56 -52.77 9.75
N HIS A 23 123.92 -51.51 9.50
CA HIS A 23 123.29 -50.35 10.15
C HIS A 23 122.02 -49.89 9.43
N LEU A 24 122.01 -49.93 8.10
CA LEU A 24 120.86 -49.61 7.25
C LEU A 24 119.76 -50.67 7.38
N GLU A 25 120.11 -51.97 7.38
CA GLU A 25 119.21 -53.09 7.70
C GLU A 25 118.53 -52.85 9.05
N ARG A 26 119.33 -52.62 10.11
CA ARG A 26 118.84 -52.25 11.45
C ARG A 26 118.13 -50.89 11.50
N SER A 27 118.07 -50.09 10.44
CA SER A 27 117.18 -48.91 10.38
C SER A 27 115.88 -49.26 9.68
N ILE A 28 115.93 -49.86 8.50
CA ILE A 28 114.76 -50.33 7.77
C ILE A 28 113.90 -51.24 8.66
N GLU A 29 114.51 -52.15 9.43
CA GLU A 29 113.76 -53.04 10.34
C GLU A 29 113.12 -52.28 11.52
N ARG A 30 113.80 -51.27 12.09
CA ARG A 30 113.20 -50.38 13.11
C ARG A 30 112.04 -49.56 12.55
N ASP A 31 112.19 -49.06 11.32
CA ASP A 31 111.21 -48.18 10.68
C ASP A 31 110.01 -48.98 10.11
N ASN A 32 110.21 -50.25 9.72
CA ASN A 32 109.15 -51.22 9.44
C ASN A 32 108.32 -51.52 10.70
N VAL A 33 108.97 -51.85 11.84
CA VAL A 33 108.26 -52.10 13.11
C VAL A 33 107.43 -50.88 13.53
N ARG A 34 107.98 -49.67 13.40
CA ARG A 34 107.25 -48.40 13.64
C ARG A 34 106.06 -48.23 12.69
N PHE A 35 106.18 -48.64 11.43
CA PHE A 35 105.09 -48.57 10.47
C PHE A 35 103.99 -49.60 10.77
N GLU A 36 104.33 -50.81 11.19
CA GLU A 36 103.37 -51.81 11.68
C GLU A 36 102.68 -51.38 12.98
N GLU A 37 103.40 -50.72 13.91
CA GLU A 37 102.81 -50.08 15.08
C GLU A 37 101.84 -48.95 14.69
N PHE A 38 102.23 -48.08 13.74
CA PHE A 38 101.38 -47.01 13.23
C PHE A 38 100.12 -47.54 12.54
N LEU A 39 100.24 -48.58 11.69
CA LEU A 39 99.08 -49.20 11.03
C LEU A 39 98.12 -49.83 12.04
N ARG A 40 98.63 -50.59 13.02
CA ARG A 40 97.78 -51.20 14.07
C ARG A 40 97.08 -50.14 14.92
N GLU A 41 97.76 -49.07 15.29
CA GLU A 41 97.16 -47.97 16.06
C GLU A 41 96.19 -47.12 15.22
N ASN A 42 96.38 -47.02 13.90
CA ASN A 42 95.44 -46.38 12.98
C ASN A 42 94.17 -47.23 12.76
N GLU A 43 94.34 -48.53 12.52
CA GLU A 43 93.23 -49.48 12.39
C GLU A 43 92.39 -49.53 13.66
N LYS A 44 93.05 -49.64 14.83
CA LYS A 44 92.42 -49.55 16.15
C LYS A 44 91.60 -48.26 16.30
N LYS A 45 92.18 -47.09 16.00
CA LYS A 45 91.44 -45.80 16.05
C LYS A 45 90.28 -45.72 15.06
N SER A 46 90.41 -46.33 13.89
CA SER A 46 89.34 -46.44 12.89
C SER A 46 88.19 -47.31 13.38
N VAL A 47 88.49 -48.42 14.05
CA VAL A 47 87.50 -49.29 14.71
C VAL A 47 86.85 -48.59 15.91
N GLU A 48 87.63 -47.96 16.78
CA GLU A 48 87.13 -47.19 17.93
C GLU A 48 86.22 -46.03 17.50
N ALA A 49 86.59 -45.28 16.45
CA ALA A 49 85.74 -44.24 15.88
C ALA A 49 84.43 -44.80 15.29
N ARG A 50 84.48 -45.98 14.64
CA ARG A 50 83.29 -46.64 14.11
C ARG A 50 82.37 -47.14 15.21
N THR A 51 82.88 -47.78 16.27
CA THR A 51 82.04 -48.28 17.37
C THR A 51 81.39 -47.15 18.15
N LEU A 52 82.08 -46.03 18.36
CA LEU A 52 81.50 -44.81 18.94
C LEU A 52 80.40 -44.21 18.04
N TYR A 53 80.64 -44.11 16.74
CA TYR A 53 79.61 -43.65 15.79
C TYR A 53 78.38 -44.56 15.77
N GLU A 54 78.58 -45.89 15.74
CA GLU A 54 77.48 -46.86 15.81
C GLU A 54 76.73 -46.77 17.14
N GLN A 55 77.42 -46.55 18.27
CA GLN A 55 76.79 -46.40 19.58
C GLN A 55 75.92 -45.14 19.66
N GLU A 56 76.41 -43.98 19.20
CA GLU A 56 75.60 -42.75 19.20
C GLU A 56 74.47 -42.81 18.16
N ALA A 57 74.68 -43.46 17.01
CA ALA A 57 73.62 -43.71 16.03
C ALA A 57 72.50 -44.59 16.60
N ARG A 58 72.85 -45.66 17.34
CA ARG A 58 71.87 -46.50 18.06
C ARG A 58 71.14 -45.70 19.14
N SER A 59 71.87 -44.97 19.99
CA SER A 59 71.26 -44.14 21.04
C SER A 59 70.37 -43.04 20.47
N THR A 60 70.75 -42.43 19.34
CA THR A 60 69.93 -41.47 18.60
C THR A 60 68.66 -42.12 18.02
N GLN A 61 68.75 -43.35 17.50
CA GLN A 61 67.59 -44.09 17.01
C GLN A 61 66.64 -44.49 18.15
N GLU A 62 67.17 -44.91 19.30
CA GLU A 62 66.41 -45.22 20.52
C GLU A 62 65.65 -43.97 21.02
N LYS A 63 66.37 -42.84 21.22
CA LYS A 63 65.78 -41.54 21.58
C LYS A 63 64.68 -41.13 20.59
N ASN A 64 64.92 -41.27 19.28
CA ASN A 64 63.92 -40.98 18.24
C ASN A 64 62.69 -41.91 18.30
N SER A 65 62.85 -43.17 18.68
CA SER A 65 61.72 -44.09 18.85
C SER A 65 60.86 -43.71 20.06
N GLU A 66 61.48 -43.30 21.16
CA GLU A 66 60.79 -42.86 22.38
C GLU A 66 60.09 -41.50 22.18
N ILE A 67 60.72 -40.56 21.46
CA ILE A 67 60.07 -39.29 21.07
C ILE A 67 58.79 -39.57 20.25
N ARG A 68 58.82 -40.52 19.30
CA ARG A 68 57.61 -40.91 18.54
C ARG A 68 56.55 -41.55 19.43
N ARG A 69 56.96 -42.42 20.37
CA ARG A 69 56.06 -43.08 21.34
C ARG A 69 55.33 -42.04 22.21
N LEU A 70 56.09 -41.12 22.81
CA LEU A 70 55.56 -40.01 23.61
C LEU A 70 54.69 -39.05 22.78
N THR A 71 55.06 -38.77 21.53
CA THR A 71 54.25 -37.91 20.64
C THR A 71 52.89 -38.53 20.34
N ALA A 72 52.83 -39.85 20.13
CA ALA A 72 51.57 -40.57 19.95
C ALA A 72 50.72 -40.59 21.24
N GLU A 73 51.36 -40.82 22.39
CA GLU A 73 50.72 -40.80 23.72
C GLU A 73 50.11 -39.42 24.03
N ILE A 74 50.85 -38.33 23.77
CA ILE A 74 50.36 -36.95 23.89
C ILE A 74 49.16 -36.68 22.96
N LEU A 75 49.14 -37.25 21.75
CA LEU A 75 48.02 -37.10 20.82
C LEU A 75 46.77 -37.84 21.34
N THR A 76 46.92 -39.06 21.85
CA THR A 76 45.84 -39.82 22.49
C THR A 76 45.26 -39.04 23.67
N ILE A 77 46.11 -38.61 24.62
CA ILE A 77 45.69 -37.87 25.81
C ILE A 77 44.97 -36.56 25.43
N LYS A 78 45.42 -35.85 24.39
CA LYS A 78 44.71 -34.66 23.88
C LYS A 78 43.34 -34.98 23.29
N SER A 79 43.20 -36.10 22.59
CA SER A 79 41.88 -36.53 22.05
C SER A 79 40.93 -36.99 23.15
N GLU A 80 41.45 -37.61 24.22
CA GLU A 80 40.67 -37.98 25.39
C GLU A 80 40.24 -36.75 26.20
N LEU A 81 41.15 -35.78 26.39
CA LEU A 81 40.84 -34.50 27.03
C LEU A 81 39.72 -33.75 26.31
N ALA A 82 39.80 -33.59 24.99
CA ALA A 82 38.75 -32.93 24.20
C ALA A 82 37.37 -33.63 24.34
N ARG A 83 37.35 -34.96 24.40
CA ARG A 83 36.13 -35.74 24.68
C ARG A 83 35.61 -35.53 26.10
N PHE A 84 36.49 -35.40 27.09
CA PHE A 84 36.09 -35.07 28.46
C PHE A 84 35.60 -33.62 28.59
N GLU A 85 36.14 -32.68 27.81
CA GLU A 85 35.67 -31.30 27.72
C GLU A 85 34.26 -31.22 27.11
N GLU A 86 33.98 -31.97 26.05
CA GLU A 86 32.64 -32.12 25.45
C GLU A 86 31.63 -32.68 26.47
N ILE A 87 31.96 -33.80 27.12
CA ILE A 87 31.15 -34.41 28.19
C ILE A 87 30.92 -33.43 29.37
N LEU A 88 31.90 -32.58 29.69
CA LEU A 88 31.79 -31.57 30.74
C LEU A 88 30.87 -30.40 30.34
N VAL A 89 30.78 -30.05 29.05
CA VAL A 89 29.79 -29.09 28.53
C VAL A 89 28.38 -29.67 28.65
N ASP A 90 28.19 -30.93 28.26
CA ASP A 90 26.92 -31.64 28.40
C ASP A 90 26.45 -31.68 29.86
N TYR A 91 27.30 -32.13 30.80
CA TYR A 91 26.94 -32.17 32.23
C TYR A 91 26.65 -30.79 32.83
N LYS A 92 27.32 -29.71 32.36
CA LYS A 92 26.96 -28.34 32.74
C LYS A 92 25.57 -27.96 32.22
N SER A 93 25.25 -28.31 30.97
CA SER A 93 23.92 -28.06 30.40
C SER A 93 22.80 -28.82 31.12
N TYR A 94 23.06 -30.07 31.54
CA TYR A 94 22.11 -30.87 32.32
C TYR A 94 21.94 -30.34 33.74
N LYS A 95 23.02 -29.91 34.41
CA LYS A 95 22.94 -29.23 35.72
C LYS A 95 22.07 -27.96 35.64
N ASP A 96 22.28 -27.15 34.61
CA ASP A 96 21.49 -25.94 34.34
C ASP A 96 20.01 -26.24 34.04
N LEU A 97 19.73 -27.33 33.32
CA LEU A 97 18.36 -27.77 33.02
C LEU A 97 17.65 -28.29 34.28
N LEU A 98 18.30 -29.16 35.06
CA LEU A 98 17.78 -29.68 36.33
C LEU A 98 17.50 -28.54 37.31
N PHE A 99 18.40 -27.55 37.42
CA PHE A 99 18.19 -26.39 38.28
C PHE A 99 16.97 -25.56 37.85
N LYS A 100 16.76 -25.34 36.54
CA LYS A 100 15.60 -24.60 36.00
C LYS A 100 14.28 -25.33 36.19
N LEU A 101 14.29 -26.66 36.20
CA LEU A 101 13.11 -27.52 36.41
C LEU A 101 12.84 -27.82 37.90
N SER A 102 13.79 -27.54 38.79
CA SER A 102 13.57 -27.60 40.24
C SER A 102 12.58 -26.51 40.68
N PRO A 103 11.72 -26.74 41.68
CA PRO A 103 10.75 -25.74 42.15
C PRO A 103 11.40 -24.41 42.56
N PRO A 104 10.75 -23.25 42.33
CA PRO A 104 11.30 -21.94 42.69
C PRO A 104 11.74 -21.83 44.14
N GLU A 105 10.99 -22.42 45.07
CA GLU A 105 11.27 -22.45 46.50
C GLU A 105 12.62 -23.12 46.82
N TRP A 106 12.97 -24.16 46.05
CA TRP A 106 14.26 -24.84 46.18
C TRP A 106 15.39 -24.08 45.47
N GLN A 107 15.12 -23.48 44.30
CA GLN A 107 16.08 -22.61 43.61
C GLN A 107 16.50 -21.44 44.50
N ASP A 108 15.55 -20.76 45.16
CA ASP A 108 15.82 -19.61 46.01
C ASP A 108 16.47 -19.99 47.34
N ALA A 109 16.15 -21.17 47.90
CA ALA A 109 16.87 -21.74 49.03
C ALA A 109 18.36 -21.98 48.68
N GLN A 110 18.66 -22.58 47.52
CA GLN A 110 20.03 -22.81 47.07
C GLN A 110 20.79 -21.50 46.79
N ARG A 111 20.16 -20.52 46.13
CA ARG A 111 20.73 -19.18 45.94
C ARG A 111 21.07 -18.52 47.30
N SER A 112 20.19 -18.66 48.28
CA SER A 112 20.39 -18.12 49.64
C SER A 112 21.50 -18.84 50.41
N LYS A 113 21.64 -20.15 50.25
CA LYS A 113 22.73 -20.98 50.81
C LYS A 113 24.09 -20.54 50.27
N VAL A 114 24.21 -20.36 48.95
CA VAL A 114 25.44 -19.88 48.29
C VAL A 114 25.81 -18.46 48.72
N MET A 115 24.83 -17.55 48.85
CA MET A 115 25.09 -16.18 49.34
C MET A 115 25.55 -16.15 50.80
N SER A 116 24.96 -16.98 51.67
CA SER A 116 25.34 -17.07 53.09
C SER A 116 26.74 -17.68 53.27
N GLY A 117 27.07 -18.71 52.48
CA GLY A 117 28.39 -19.36 52.52
C GLY A 117 29.56 -18.44 52.13
N LYS A 118 29.32 -17.45 51.26
CA LYS A 118 30.35 -16.45 50.89
C LYS A 118 30.66 -15.47 52.01
N GLY A 119 29.66 -15.03 52.79
CA GLY A 119 29.89 -14.13 53.93
C GLY A 119 30.83 -14.74 54.98
N ALA A 120 30.63 -16.02 55.33
CA ALA A 120 31.43 -16.70 56.35
C ALA A 120 32.91 -16.90 55.97
N LYS A 121 33.24 -16.99 54.68
CA LYS A 121 34.64 -17.15 54.21
C LYS A 121 35.42 -15.82 54.16
N GLU A 122 34.76 -14.67 54.14
CA GLU A 122 35.45 -13.37 53.99
C GLU A 122 36.02 -12.83 55.32
N ASP A 123 35.34 -13.04 56.46
CA ASP A 123 35.80 -12.57 57.77
C ASP A 123 37.08 -13.28 58.25
N GLN A 124 37.20 -14.60 58.05
CA GLN A 124 38.41 -15.36 58.41
C GLN A 124 39.67 -14.86 57.65
N ASN A 125 39.49 -14.25 56.48
CA ASN A 125 40.57 -13.70 55.66
C ASN A 125 40.99 -12.27 56.09
N ARG A 126 40.27 -11.66 57.03
CA ARG A 126 40.68 -10.42 57.72
C ARG A 126 41.48 -10.71 58.99
N GLU A 127 41.02 -11.66 59.81
CA GLU A 127 41.61 -11.93 61.14
C GLU A 127 43.09 -12.39 61.06
N LEU A 128 43.49 -13.04 59.95
CA LEU A 128 44.87 -13.44 59.69
C LEU A 128 45.82 -12.28 59.32
N LYS A 129 45.35 -11.06 59.04
CA LYS A 129 46.21 -9.94 58.58
C LYS A 129 46.67 -8.99 59.69
N ASP A 130 45.88 -8.77 60.74
CA ASP A 130 46.25 -7.83 61.81
C ASP A 130 47.33 -8.37 62.76
N THR A 131 47.49 -9.70 62.84
CA THR A 131 48.48 -10.35 63.73
C THR A 131 49.93 -10.19 63.24
N ALA A 132 50.16 -9.76 61.99
CA ALA A 132 51.49 -9.68 61.39
C ALA A 132 52.24 -8.35 61.65
N ILE A 133 51.57 -7.28 62.11
CA ILE A 133 52.14 -5.92 62.17
C ILE A 133 52.47 -5.49 63.61
N ARG A 134 53.20 -6.34 64.35
CA ARG A 134 53.75 -5.94 65.67
C ARG A 134 55.02 -6.70 66.09
N ASN A 135 56.18 -6.27 65.56
CA ASN A 135 57.47 -6.15 66.28
C ASN A 135 58.54 -5.50 65.38
N GLY A 136 59.41 -4.66 65.95
CA GLY A 136 60.64 -4.16 65.31
C GLY A 136 61.84 -5.11 65.53
N LEU A 137 63.12 -4.75 65.31
CA LEU A 137 63.84 -3.54 64.85
C LEU A 137 65.32 -4.02 64.54
N GLU A 138 66.32 -3.35 63.95
CA GLU A 138 66.64 -1.95 63.58
C GLU A 138 67.36 -1.86 62.19
N THR A 139 67.74 -0.64 61.79
CA THR A 139 68.63 -0.23 60.67
C THR A 139 70.15 -0.33 61.06
N PRO A 140 71.19 0.19 60.32
CA PRO A 140 71.21 1.02 59.10
C PRO A 140 72.23 0.68 57.96
N GLY A 141 71.79 0.83 56.70
CA GLY A 141 72.32 1.84 55.76
C GLY A 141 73.68 1.67 55.02
N ARG A 142 73.63 1.76 53.68
CA ARG A 142 74.60 2.52 52.86
C ARG A 142 73.94 3.06 51.57
N GLN A 143 74.60 4.01 50.90
CA GLN A 143 74.04 4.86 49.83
C GLN A 143 74.44 4.39 48.40
N LEU A 144 73.50 4.57 47.45
CA LEU A 144 73.57 5.14 46.08
C LEU A 144 74.95 5.32 45.34
N PRO A 145 74.99 5.46 43.98
CA PRO A 145 73.99 5.17 42.93
C PRO A 145 74.53 4.54 41.59
N SER A 146 73.59 4.23 40.68
CA SER A 146 73.62 4.37 39.20
C SER A 146 74.93 4.35 38.38
N ILE A 147 74.97 3.47 37.36
CA ILE A 147 75.58 3.71 36.01
C ILE A 147 74.60 3.20 34.92
N GLN A 148 74.63 3.79 33.72
CA GLN A 148 73.83 3.45 32.54
C GLN A 148 74.70 2.90 31.40
N GLU A 149 74.21 1.95 30.62
CA GLU A 149 74.51 1.72 29.17
C GLU A 149 73.52 0.64 28.67
N THR A 150 72.68 0.80 27.64
CA THR A 150 72.81 1.39 26.28
C THR A 150 73.46 0.45 25.26
N ARG A 151 72.70 -0.52 24.74
CA ARG A 151 72.85 -1.02 23.37
C ARG A 151 71.53 -1.53 22.79
N LEU A 152 71.37 -1.41 21.48
CA LEU A 152 70.12 -1.66 20.75
C LEU A 152 70.28 -2.80 19.73
N SER A 153 69.34 -3.75 19.77
CA SER A 153 68.78 -4.45 18.59
C SER A 153 69.71 -5.40 17.79
N PRO A 154 69.19 -6.23 16.85
CA PRO A 154 67.79 -6.38 16.42
C PRO A 154 67.19 -7.81 16.50
N ALA A 155 65.87 -7.81 16.33
CA ALA A 155 64.92 -8.91 16.19
C ALA A 155 65.40 -10.26 15.59
N HIS A 156 64.91 -11.33 16.21
CA HIS A 156 64.21 -12.39 15.48
C HIS A 156 62.78 -12.53 16.06
N SER A 157 61.82 -12.87 15.20
CA SER A 157 60.41 -13.06 15.55
C SER A 157 60.15 -14.46 16.07
N ASP A 158 59.38 -14.60 17.15
CA ASP A 158 58.73 -15.86 17.52
C ASP A 158 57.29 -15.62 17.99
N SER A 159 56.52 -16.71 18.10
CA SER A 159 55.05 -16.73 18.10
C SER A 159 54.39 -16.25 19.39
N LEU A 160 53.13 -15.83 19.24
CA LEU A 160 52.16 -15.67 20.31
C LEU A 160 52.06 -16.96 21.16
N VAL A 161 52.37 -16.84 22.44
CA VAL A 161 51.79 -17.67 23.51
C VAL A 161 51.34 -16.70 24.60
N THR A 162 50.07 -16.31 24.57
CA THR A 162 49.45 -15.56 25.66
C THR A 162 49.04 -16.57 26.72
N ASP A 163 49.77 -16.66 27.83
CA ASP A 163 49.42 -17.59 28.92
C ASP A 163 47.99 -17.33 29.41
N PRO A 164 47.07 -18.30 29.28
CA PRO A 164 45.74 -18.18 29.88
C PRO A 164 45.92 -18.35 31.38
N LYS A 165 45.74 -17.24 32.13
CA LYS A 165 45.82 -17.21 33.59
C LYS A 165 44.87 -18.24 34.19
N LEU A 166 45.41 -19.35 34.68
CA LEU A 166 44.70 -20.37 35.44
C LEU A 166 44.34 -19.80 36.82
N ASP A 167 43.18 -19.16 36.90
CA ASP A 167 42.52 -18.84 38.17
C ASP A 167 41.98 -20.16 38.78
N SER A 168 42.92 -20.93 39.35
CA SER A 168 42.69 -22.24 39.95
C SER A 168 42.11 -22.10 41.35
N ASP A 169 40.86 -21.68 41.45
CA ASP A 169 40.08 -21.70 42.70
C ASP A 169 39.64 -23.13 43.03
N SER A 170 40.60 -23.97 43.40
CA SER A 170 40.45 -25.41 43.59
C SER A 170 39.74 -25.79 44.91
N SER A 171 38.78 -24.98 45.37
CA SER A 171 38.01 -25.18 46.61
C SER A 171 36.65 -25.86 46.42
N ASP A 172 36.14 -25.98 45.20
CA ASP A 172 34.74 -26.39 44.91
C ASP A 172 34.56 -27.91 44.69
N TYR A 173 35.58 -28.74 44.94
CA TYR A 173 35.55 -30.19 44.65
C TYR A 173 35.12 -31.09 45.83
N GLU A 174 34.84 -30.53 47.01
CA GLU A 174 34.53 -31.28 48.24
C GLU A 174 33.03 -31.31 48.60
N ASP A 175 32.16 -30.54 47.92
CA ASP A 175 30.73 -30.46 48.21
C ASP A 175 29.92 -31.22 47.14
N GLU A 176 29.27 -32.32 47.52
CA GLU A 176 28.47 -33.13 46.60
C GLU A 176 27.26 -32.31 46.11
N PRO A 177 27.06 -32.14 44.79
CA PRO A 177 26.09 -31.17 44.29
C PRO A 177 24.65 -31.62 44.58
N GLU A 178 24.04 -31.04 45.63
CA GLU A 178 22.64 -31.25 46.00
C GLU A 178 21.71 -31.06 44.78
N LEU A 179 21.08 -32.15 44.34
CA LEU A 179 20.05 -32.14 43.29
C LEU A 179 18.66 -32.23 43.94
N TYR A 180 17.69 -31.53 43.34
CA TYR A 180 16.28 -31.65 43.73
C TYR A 180 15.70 -33.04 43.34
N PHE A 181 15.98 -33.48 42.12
CA PHE A 181 15.53 -34.76 41.59
C PHE A 181 16.44 -35.88 42.11
N THR A 182 15.85 -36.85 42.83
CA THR A 182 16.57 -38.01 43.41
C THR A 182 16.44 -39.26 42.54
N ASP A 183 15.36 -39.35 41.76
CA ASP A 183 15.09 -40.45 40.83
C ASP A 183 14.87 -39.84 39.42
N PRO A 184 15.59 -40.28 38.37
CA PRO A 184 15.36 -39.86 36.99
C PRO A 184 13.90 -39.96 36.52
N GLN A 185 13.09 -40.88 37.06
CA GLN A 185 11.68 -40.98 36.72
C GLN A 185 10.90 -39.70 37.08
N GLN A 186 11.26 -39.02 38.18
CA GLN A 186 10.62 -37.75 38.60
C GLN A 186 10.74 -36.65 37.54
N LEU A 187 11.84 -36.62 36.79
CA LEU A 187 12.06 -35.69 35.70
C LEU A 187 11.25 -36.06 34.45
N LEU A 188 11.12 -37.35 34.17
CA LEU A 188 10.31 -37.86 33.04
C LEU A 188 8.81 -37.66 33.28
N ASP A 189 8.35 -37.87 34.51
CA ASP A 189 6.97 -37.63 34.93
C ASP A 189 6.64 -36.13 34.83
N LEU A 190 7.51 -35.25 35.37
CA LEU A 190 7.37 -33.79 35.25
C LEU A 190 7.36 -33.31 33.79
N MET A 191 8.23 -33.87 32.94
CA MET A 191 8.25 -33.55 31.50
C MET A 191 6.98 -34.03 30.80
N THR A 192 6.43 -35.19 31.20
CA THR A 192 5.18 -35.74 30.67
C THR A 192 3.99 -34.88 31.09
N GLU A 193 3.88 -34.52 32.37
CA GLU A 193 2.84 -33.62 32.87
C GLU A 193 2.91 -32.24 32.18
N LEU A 194 4.11 -31.64 32.08
CA LEU A 194 4.29 -30.37 31.39
C LEU A 194 3.92 -30.48 29.89
N THR A 195 4.16 -31.63 29.25
CA THR A 195 3.75 -31.88 27.87
C THR A 195 2.23 -32.00 27.75
N GLU A 196 1.56 -32.70 28.67
CA GLU A 196 0.10 -32.82 28.72
C GLU A 196 -0.57 -31.48 29.03
N GLN A 197 -0.04 -30.70 29.97
CA GLN A 197 -0.50 -29.34 30.27
C GLN A 197 -0.38 -28.42 29.04
N ASN A 198 0.76 -28.44 28.35
CA ASN A 198 0.94 -27.66 27.12
C ASN A 198 -0.02 -28.10 26.00
N LEU A 199 -0.22 -29.41 25.81
CA LEU A 199 -1.18 -29.93 24.83
C LEU A 199 -2.62 -29.54 25.16
N SER A 200 -2.99 -29.58 26.45
CA SER A 200 -4.30 -29.15 26.95
C SER A 200 -4.52 -27.65 26.77
N LEU A 201 -3.50 -26.82 27.02
CA LEU A 201 -3.54 -25.37 26.74
C LEU A 201 -3.72 -25.08 25.25
N ILE A 202 -3.01 -25.79 24.37
CA ILE A 202 -3.17 -25.67 22.90
C ILE A 202 -4.60 -26.05 22.49
N GLN A 203 -5.10 -27.21 22.92
CA GLN A 203 -6.47 -27.66 22.61
C GLN A 203 -7.54 -26.68 23.11
N ASN A 204 -7.38 -26.14 24.31
CA ASN A 204 -8.30 -25.15 24.86
C ASN A 204 -8.24 -23.83 24.08
N SER A 205 -7.04 -23.38 23.68
CA SER A 205 -6.85 -22.20 22.83
C SER A 205 -7.56 -22.36 21.49
N THR A 206 -7.35 -23.48 20.79
CA THR A 206 -8.02 -23.76 19.49
C THR A 206 -9.54 -23.82 19.64
N ARG A 207 -10.07 -24.44 20.70
CA ARG A 207 -11.53 -24.45 20.96
C ARG A 207 -12.09 -23.05 21.27
N VAL A 208 -11.34 -22.21 21.97
CA VAL A 208 -11.73 -20.80 22.20
C VAL A 208 -11.69 -20.00 20.89
N GLU A 209 -10.70 -20.24 20.03
CA GLU A 209 -10.58 -19.66 18.70
C GLU A 209 -11.75 -20.08 17.78
N GLU A 210 -12.09 -21.37 17.71
CA GLU A 210 -13.26 -21.88 16.98
C GLU A 210 -14.58 -21.24 17.45
N THR A 211 -14.79 -21.13 18.76
CA THR A 211 -16.01 -20.49 19.31
C THR A 211 -16.04 -18.99 19.08
N LEU A 212 -14.88 -18.32 19.06
CA LEU A 212 -14.75 -16.92 18.66
C LEU A 212 -15.05 -16.72 17.17
N GLU A 213 -14.56 -17.59 16.28
CA GLU A 213 -14.90 -17.55 14.85
C GLU A 213 -16.40 -17.74 14.61
N GLN A 214 -17.02 -18.73 15.26
CA GLN A 214 -18.47 -18.95 15.19
C GLN A 214 -19.26 -17.72 15.68
N LEU A 215 -18.82 -17.09 16.77
CA LEU A 215 -19.40 -15.85 17.27
C LEU A 215 -19.25 -14.70 16.25
N GLN A 216 -18.07 -14.51 15.66
CA GLN A 216 -17.83 -13.50 14.62
C GLN A 216 -18.69 -13.74 13.37
N GLN A 217 -18.86 -14.99 12.93
CA GLN A 217 -19.73 -15.35 11.80
C GLN A 217 -21.21 -15.08 12.12
N SER A 218 -21.68 -15.41 13.32
CA SER A 218 -23.05 -15.11 13.77
C SER A 218 -23.31 -13.60 13.92
N LEU A 219 -22.32 -12.82 14.38
CA LEU A 219 -22.38 -11.36 14.41
C LEU A 219 -22.46 -10.78 12.99
N LYS A 220 -21.61 -11.25 12.07
CA LYS A 220 -21.56 -10.80 10.67
C LYS A 220 -22.87 -11.09 9.92
N THR A 221 -23.49 -12.25 10.14
CA THR A 221 -24.80 -12.59 9.55
C THR A 221 -25.94 -11.80 10.20
N THR A 222 -25.91 -11.63 11.53
CA THR A 222 -26.87 -10.79 12.28
C THR A 222 -26.82 -9.33 11.79
N LYS A 223 -25.64 -8.74 11.65
CA LYS A 223 -25.45 -7.37 11.13
C LYS A 223 -25.99 -7.24 9.71
N LYS A 224 -25.67 -8.19 8.82
CA LYS A 224 -26.18 -8.21 7.43
C LYS A 224 -27.71 -8.35 7.34
N ASN A 225 -28.37 -8.88 8.37
CA ASN A 225 -29.83 -8.89 8.42
C ASN A 225 -30.37 -7.54 8.93
N HIS A 226 -29.81 -6.97 10.00
CA HIS A 226 -30.16 -5.63 10.47
C HIS A 226 -29.99 -4.56 9.37
N GLU A 227 -28.92 -4.61 8.58
CA GLU A 227 -28.70 -3.70 7.44
C GLU A 227 -29.86 -3.75 6.41
N LYS A 228 -30.39 -4.94 6.10
CA LYS A 228 -31.57 -5.08 5.21
C LYS A 228 -32.86 -4.59 5.88
N ASP A 229 -33.01 -4.85 7.17
CA ASP A 229 -34.20 -4.46 7.92
C ASP A 229 -34.25 -2.93 8.03
N GLU A 230 -33.09 -2.27 8.21
CA GLU A 230 -32.92 -0.80 8.13
C GLU A 230 -33.24 -0.26 6.72
N GLU A 231 -32.74 -0.90 5.65
CA GLU A 231 -33.11 -0.56 4.25
C GLU A 231 -34.63 -0.68 4.03
N GLN A 232 -35.25 -1.78 4.47
CA GLN A 232 -36.68 -2.03 4.34
C GLN A 232 -37.52 -1.03 5.13
N ILE A 233 -37.16 -0.73 6.37
CA ILE A 233 -37.84 0.27 7.21
C ILE A 233 -37.68 1.66 6.57
N THR A 234 -36.50 1.99 6.05
CA THR A 234 -36.26 3.27 5.36
C THR A 234 -37.11 3.40 4.09
N MET A 235 -37.24 2.32 3.32
CA MET A 235 -38.15 2.26 2.17
C MET A 235 -39.62 2.47 2.57
N GLN A 236 -40.10 1.76 3.61
CA GLN A 236 -41.47 1.93 4.13
C GLN A 236 -41.72 3.35 4.65
N ILE A 237 -40.77 3.95 5.36
CA ILE A 237 -40.85 5.33 5.83
C ILE A 237 -40.96 6.30 4.66
N ASN A 238 -40.20 6.11 3.58
CA ASN A 238 -40.28 6.98 2.40
C ASN A 238 -41.58 6.78 1.62
N GLU A 239 -42.06 5.54 1.50
CA GLU A 239 -43.36 5.21 0.89
C GLU A 239 -44.53 5.84 1.68
N MET A 240 -44.49 5.80 3.01
CA MET A 240 -45.44 6.50 3.88
C MET A 240 -45.34 8.03 3.77
N LYS A 241 -44.14 8.62 3.69
CA LYS A 241 -43.96 10.06 3.42
C LYS A 241 -44.60 10.46 2.10
N GLU A 242 -44.44 9.68 1.04
CA GLU A 242 -45.08 9.94 -0.26
C GLU A 242 -46.60 9.76 -0.23
N ARG A 243 -47.13 8.77 0.50
CA ARG A 243 -48.57 8.67 0.77
C ARG A 243 -49.11 9.91 1.50
N ILE A 244 -48.40 10.39 2.54
CA ILE A 244 -48.77 11.59 3.29
C ILE A 244 -48.71 12.86 2.41
N LYS A 245 -47.69 13.02 1.55
CA LYS A 245 -47.62 14.13 0.58
C LYS A 245 -48.83 14.11 -0.37
N LYS A 246 -49.14 12.94 -0.95
CA LYS A 246 -50.27 12.77 -1.87
C LYS A 246 -51.60 13.09 -1.18
N GLU A 247 -51.80 12.67 0.07
CA GLU A 247 -53.03 12.95 0.80
C GLU A 247 -53.14 14.41 1.26
N LYS A 248 -52.03 15.06 1.66
CA LYS A 248 -52.01 16.51 1.90
C LYS A 248 -52.36 17.31 0.64
N ALA A 249 -51.84 16.90 -0.52
CA ALA A 249 -52.18 17.54 -1.81
C ALA A 249 -53.65 17.33 -2.20
N ARG A 250 -54.22 16.15 -1.92
CA ARG A 250 -55.67 15.88 -2.08
C ARG A 250 -56.50 16.76 -1.14
N GLY A 251 -56.11 16.88 0.13
CA GLY A 251 -56.73 17.75 1.11
C GLY A 251 -56.78 19.21 0.66
N ALA A 252 -55.63 19.78 0.30
CA ALA A 252 -55.55 21.16 -0.21
C ALA A 252 -56.34 21.38 -1.51
N ARG A 253 -56.43 20.37 -2.40
CA ARG A 253 -57.29 20.44 -3.60
C ARG A 253 -58.78 20.42 -3.23
N LEU A 254 -59.17 19.60 -2.25
CA LEU A 254 -60.56 19.51 -1.78
C LEU A 254 -60.98 20.78 -1.05
N GLU A 255 -60.11 21.33 -0.19
CA GLU A 255 -60.27 22.61 0.50
C GLU A 255 -60.50 23.75 -0.50
N ARG A 256 -59.67 23.86 -1.55
CA ARG A 256 -59.90 24.81 -2.65
C ARG A 256 -61.24 24.60 -3.37
N LYS A 257 -61.68 23.34 -3.56
CA LYS A 257 -62.99 23.04 -4.17
C LYS A 257 -64.16 23.42 -3.26
N VAL A 258 -64.03 23.20 -1.94
CA VAL A 258 -65.03 23.62 -0.94
C VAL A 258 -65.10 25.14 -0.90
N LEU A 259 -63.97 25.84 -0.83
CA LEU A 259 -63.92 27.31 -0.89
C LEU A 259 -64.56 27.85 -2.17
N LEU A 260 -64.25 27.26 -3.33
CA LEU A 260 -64.88 27.63 -4.60
C LEU A 260 -66.40 27.41 -4.55
N HIS A 261 -66.88 26.27 -4.05
CA HIS A 261 -68.31 25.98 -3.94
C HIS A 261 -69.04 26.88 -2.94
N VAL A 262 -68.39 27.32 -1.87
CA VAL A 262 -68.93 28.33 -0.93
C VAL A 262 -68.95 29.73 -1.56
N SER A 263 -68.01 30.06 -2.44
CA SER A 263 -68.01 31.33 -3.19
C SER A 263 -68.97 31.36 -4.38
N LEU A 264 -69.25 30.21 -4.99
CA LEU A 264 -70.24 30.05 -6.05
C LEU A 264 -71.61 29.75 -5.44
N ASN A 265 -72.31 30.82 -5.08
CA ASN A 265 -73.68 30.76 -4.58
C ASN A 265 -74.56 29.97 -5.55
N THR A 266 -75.32 28.97 -5.07
CA THR A 266 -76.06 28.04 -5.95
C THR A 266 -77.05 28.78 -6.86
N GLN A 267 -77.62 29.87 -6.33
CA GLN A 267 -78.50 30.81 -7.04
C GLN A 267 -77.91 31.31 -8.38
N ASP A 268 -76.60 31.53 -8.45
CA ASP A 268 -75.94 32.05 -9.65
C ASP A 268 -75.71 30.94 -10.70
N GLN A 269 -75.61 29.68 -10.26
CA GLN A 269 -75.54 28.52 -11.15
C GLN A 269 -76.91 28.19 -11.73
N ASP A 270 -77.97 28.23 -10.92
CA ASP A 270 -79.34 27.99 -11.36
C ASP A 270 -79.78 29.04 -12.40
N VAL A 271 -79.51 30.33 -12.16
CA VAL A 271 -79.78 31.42 -13.11
C VAL A 271 -79.02 31.25 -14.43
N LEU A 272 -77.77 30.76 -14.39
CA LEU A 272 -76.99 30.50 -15.61
C LEU A 272 -77.53 29.29 -16.40
N LEU A 273 -78.02 28.26 -15.71
CA LEU A 273 -78.65 27.10 -16.33
C LEU A 273 -80.00 27.45 -16.97
N ASP A 274 -80.81 28.28 -16.33
CA ASP A 274 -82.07 28.78 -16.90
C ASP A 274 -81.82 29.64 -18.15
N ALA A 275 -80.87 30.58 -18.11
CA ALA A 275 -80.50 31.39 -19.27
C ALA A 275 -79.96 30.55 -20.45
N LEU A 276 -79.20 29.48 -20.17
CA LEU A 276 -78.77 28.52 -21.17
C LEU A 276 -79.97 27.72 -21.73
N SER A 277 -80.91 27.34 -20.87
CA SER A 277 -82.14 26.62 -21.22
C SER A 277 -83.03 27.41 -22.19
N GLU A 278 -83.22 28.70 -21.92
CA GLU A 278 -83.90 29.63 -22.83
C GLU A 278 -83.19 29.71 -24.19
N LYS A 279 -81.86 29.92 -24.20
CA LYS A 279 -81.12 30.08 -25.46
C LYS A 279 -81.07 28.80 -26.30
N VAL A 280 -81.02 27.63 -25.66
CA VAL A 280 -81.16 26.33 -26.34
C VAL A 280 -82.56 26.17 -26.95
N ALA A 281 -83.61 26.63 -26.27
CA ALA A 281 -84.97 26.60 -26.83
C ALA A 281 -85.11 27.52 -28.06
N GLU A 282 -84.55 28.74 -28.01
CA GLU A 282 -84.53 29.67 -29.15
C GLU A 282 -83.86 29.07 -30.39
N VAL A 283 -82.69 28.44 -30.21
CA VAL A 283 -81.94 27.78 -31.31
C VAL A 283 -82.67 26.53 -31.81
N HIS A 284 -83.31 25.75 -30.94
CA HIS A 284 -84.10 24.58 -31.34
C HIS A 284 -85.28 24.97 -32.24
N CYS A 285 -86.06 25.98 -31.84
CA CYS A 285 -87.17 26.50 -32.65
C CYS A 285 -86.66 27.04 -33.99
N SER A 286 -85.55 27.78 -33.99
CA SER A 286 -84.98 28.40 -35.20
C SER A 286 -84.42 27.39 -36.21
N CYS A 287 -83.94 26.22 -35.78
CA CYS A 287 -83.17 25.30 -36.61
C CYS A 287 -83.85 23.96 -36.91
N VAL A 288 -84.77 23.50 -36.04
CA VAL A 288 -85.34 22.14 -36.07
C VAL A 288 -86.84 22.13 -36.39
N ASP A 289 -87.67 22.74 -35.56
CA ASP A 289 -89.14 22.76 -35.73
C ASP A 289 -89.74 23.98 -35.00
N ASP A 290 -90.62 24.72 -35.68
CA ASP A 290 -91.23 26.00 -35.23
C ASP A 290 -92.33 25.78 -34.14
N ARG A 291 -92.37 24.57 -33.57
CA ARG A 291 -93.37 24.12 -32.60
C ARG A 291 -92.77 24.11 -31.20
N VAL A 292 -93.40 24.85 -30.29
CA VAL A 292 -93.08 24.79 -28.86
C VAL A 292 -93.35 23.38 -28.34
N THR A 293 -92.30 22.60 -28.23
CA THR A 293 -92.31 21.20 -27.80
C THR A 293 -91.78 21.12 -26.38
N ASN A 294 -92.46 20.33 -25.53
CA ASN A 294 -92.14 20.14 -24.11
C ASN A 294 -90.92 19.20 -23.91
N LEU A 295 -89.90 19.37 -24.74
CA LEU A 295 -88.64 18.66 -24.68
C LEU A 295 -87.72 19.28 -23.63
N ASN A 296 -87.00 18.41 -22.92
CA ASN A 296 -85.92 18.78 -22.02
C ASN A 296 -84.78 19.46 -22.82
N THR A 297 -84.01 20.32 -22.16
CA THR A 297 -82.91 21.09 -22.76
C THR A 297 -81.86 20.19 -23.40
N LEU A 298 -81.58 19.02 -22.81
CA LEU A 298 -80.71 18.00 -23.38
C LEU A 298 -81.29 17.35 -24.66
N GLU A 299 -82.60 17.15 -24.72
CA GLU A 299 -83.30 16.57 -25.89
C GLU A 299 -83.36 17.59 -27.05
N LYS A 300 -83.55 18.88 -26.72
CA LYS A 300 -83.44 19.99 -27.67
C LYS A 300 -82.04 20.05 -28.28
N LEU A 301 -80.98 19.93 -27.47
CA LEU A 301 -79.59 19.84 -27.96
C LEU A 301 -79.37 18.64 -28.88
N ALA A 302 -79.80 17.44 -28.49
CA ALA A 302 -79.67 16.23 -29.32
C ALA A 302 -80.41 16.35 -30.68
N ASN A 303 -81.54 17.06 -30.70
CA ASN A 303 -82.26 17.35 -31.95
C ASN A 303 -81.52 18.37 -32.84
N ILE A 304 -80.91 19.41 -32.25
CA ILE A 304 -80.04 20.36 -32.98
C ILE A 304 -78.82 19.64 -33.56
N GLU A 305 -78.15 18.79 -32.77
CA GLU A 305 -77.01 17.98 -33.18
C GLU A 305 -77.36 17.04 -34.34
N LYS A 306 -78.49 16.32 -34.24
CA LYS A 306 -79.01 15.46 -35.31
C LYS A 306 -79.31 16.25 -36.58
N ARG A 307 -79.89 17.44 -36.46
CA ARG A 307 -80.19 18.34 -37.58
C ARG A 307 -78.91 18.85 -38.26
N LEU A 308 -77.93 19.26 -37.47
CA LEU A 308 -76.61 19.70 -37.94
C LEU A 308 -75.86 18.55 -38.63
N SER A 309 -75.89 17.34 -38.08
CA SER A 309 -75.27 16.14 -38.66
C SER A 309 -75.85 15.81 -40.04
N LEU A 310 -77.17 15.86 -40.20
CA LEU A 310 -77.85 15.66 -41.49
C LEU A 310 -77.48 16.75 -42.50
N LEU A 311 -77.29 18.00 -42.06
CA LEU A 311 -76.85 19.10 -42.93
C LEU A 311 -75.40 18.91 -43.38
N LEU A 312 -74.48 18.54 -42.48
CA LEU A 312 -73.09 18.23 -42.84
C LEU A 312 -73.00 17.06 -43.82
N GLN A 313 -73.72 15.96 -43.56
CA GLN A 313 -73.80 14.83 -44.49
C GLN A 313 -74.36 15.24 -45.86
N SER A 314 -75.34 16.14 -45.90
CA SER A 314 -75.86 16.67 -47.18
C SER A 314 -74.82 17.48 -47.97
N ILE A 315 -73.93 18.21 -47.28
CA ILE A 315 -72.82 18.97 -47.89
C ILE A 315 -71.74 18.02 -48.40
N GLU A 316 -71.35 17.02 -47.61
CA GLU A 316 -70.36 16.01 -48.00
C GLU A 316 -70.84 15.14 -49.18
N SER A 317 -72.16 14.92 -49.30
CA SER A 317 -72.76 14.19 -50.42
C SER A 317 -72.79 14.95 -51.76
N ILE A 318 -72.35 16.22 -51.81
CA ILE A 318 -72.33 17.02 -53.05
C ILE A 318 -71.23 16.49 -53.98
N PRO A 319 -71.55 16.01 -55.20
CA PRO A 319 -70.54 15.52 -56.14
C PRO A 319 -69.53 16.61 -56.51
N GLU A 320 -68.22 16.30 -56.47
CA GLU A 320 -67.14 17.26 -56.72
C GLU A 320 -67.27 17.94 -58.09
N GLU A 321 -67.78 17.27 -59.12
CA GLU A 321 -68.07 17.88 -60.43
C GLU A 321 -69.05 19.06 -60.33
N LYS A 322 -70.11 18.94 -59.52
CA LYS A 322 -71.09 20.01 -59.27
C LYS A 322 -70.49 21.11 -58.40
N LEU A 323 -69.65 20.75 -57.43
CA LEU A 323 -68.94 21.70 -56.59
C LEU A 323 -67.95 22.54 -57.40
N GLU A 324 -67.14 21.91 -58.27
CA GLU A 324 -66.25 22.56 -59.23
C GLU A 324 -66.98 23.44 -60.25
N LEU A 325 -68.12 22.98 -60.76
CA LEU A 325 -68.97 23.80 -61.62
C LEU A 325 -69.48 25.04 -60.86
N MET A 326 -69.94 24.89 -59.62
CA MET A 326 -70.42 26.00 -58.79
C MET A 326 -69.30 26.97 -58.41
N LYS A 327 -68.11 26.48 -58.04
CA LYS A 327 -66.89 27.30 -57.82
C LYS A 327 -66.59 28.14 -59.07
N LYS A 328 -66.53 27.52 -60.26
CA LYS A 328 -66.26 28.19 -61.55
C LYS A 328 -67.33 29.21 -61.93
N ILE A 329 -68.61 28.94 -61.65
CA ILE A 329 -69.70 29.90 -61.83
C ILE A 329 -69.50 31.09 -60.89
N LYS A 330 -69.34 30.88 -59.59
CA LYS A 330 -69.15 31.95 -58.59
C LYS A 330 -67.90 32.80 -58.86
N ASP A 331 -66.81 32.19 -59.30
CA ASP A 331 -65.59 32.90 -59.71
C ASP A 331 -65.75 33.65 -61.04
N SER A 332 -66.53 33.13 -61.99
CA SER A 332 -66.82 33.88 -63.23
C SER A 332 -67.76 35.05 -62.96
N GLU A 333 -68.75 34.88 -62.08
CA GLU A 333 -69.66 35.94 -61.65
C GLU A 333 -68.91 37.04 -60.89
N ARG A 334 -68.11 36.71 -59.87
CA ARG A 334 -67.35 37.71 -59.09
C ARG A 334 -66.45 38.54 -60.00
N ARG A 335 -65.66 37.88 -60.87
CA ARG A 335 -64.84 38.57 -61.89
C ARG A 335 -65.65 39.36 -62.91
N THR A 336 -66.93 39.06 -63.09
CA THR A 336 -67.81 39.83 -63.98
C THR A 336 -68.36 41.07 -63.29
N ARG A 337 -68.81 40.96 -62.03
CA ARG A 337 -69.17 42.11 -61.18
C ARG A 337 -67.99 43.08 -61.02
N GLU A 338 -66.80 42.58 -60.66
CA GLU A 338 -65.54 43.35 -60.58
C GLU A 338 -65.23 44.16 -61.86
N ARG A 339 -65.48 43.57 -63.05
CA ARG A 339 -65.27 44.25 -64.34
C ARG A 339 -66.38 45.24 -64.66
N GLU A 340 -67.64 44.90 -64.35
CA GLU A 340 -68.79 45.76 -64.62
C GLU A 340 -68.73 47.02 -63.74
N ASP A 341 -68.43 46.88 -62.45
CA ASP A 341 -68.26 47.99 -61.51
C ASP A 341 -67.10 48.89 -61.94
N LYS A 342 -65.97 48.32 -62.36
CA LYS A 342 -64.83 49.09 -62.88
C LYS A 342 -65.16 49.84 -64.18
N LEU A 343 -65.95 49.24 -65.08
CA LEU A 343 -66.41 49.88 -66.32
C LEU A 343 -67.49 50.95 -66.04
N ARG A 344 -68.35 50.71 -65.05
CA ARG A 344 -69.36 51.65 -64.54
C ARG A 344 -68.67 52.88 -63.92
N GLU A 345 -67.69 52.66 -63.06
CA GLU A 345 -66.87 53.72 -62.45
C GLU A 345 -66.12 54.55 -63.51
N GLN A 346 -65.54 53.91 -64.54
CA GLN A 346 -64.94 54.63 -65.68
C GLN A 346 -65.97 55.44 -66.47
N ARG A 347 -67.15 54.88 -66.75
CA ARG A 347 -68.24 55.59 -67.46
C ARG A 347 -68.74 56.79 -66.66
N GLU A 348 -68.96 56.66 -65.35
CA GLU A 348 -69.38 57.81 -64.53
C GLU A 348 -68.26 58.85 -64.39
N LYS A 349 -66.99 58.44 -64.22
CA LYS A 349 -65.84 59.37 -64.27
C LYS A 349 -65.72 60.09 -65.62
N GLN A 350 -66.07 59.46 -66.73
CA GLN A 350 -66.07 60.10 -68.06
C GLN A 350 -67.27 61.04 -68.25
N LYS A 351 -68.49 60.60 -67.89
CA LYS A 351 -69.69 61.45 -67.87
C LYS A 351 -69.49 62.67 -67.00
N GLU A 352 -68.95 62.50 -65.79
CA GLU A 352 -68.71 63.60 -64.87
C GLU A 352 -67.65 64.57 -65.41
N ARG A 353 -66.59 64.08 -66.07
CA ARG A 353 -65.64 64.95 -66.79
C ARG A 353 -66.34 65.75 -67.89
N MET A 354 -67.16 65.12 -68.73
CA MET A 354 -67.90 65.82 -69.80
C MET A 354 -68.92 66.82 -69.22
N ARG A 355 -69.64 66.45 -68.16
CA ARG A 355 -70.57 67.31 -67.43
C ARG A 355 -69.85 68.52 -66.84
N ARG A 356 -68.76 68.31 -66.07
CA ARG A 356 -67.92 69.38 -65.51
C ARG A 356 -67.18 70.20 -66.59
N TYR A 357 -67.10 69.75 -67.84
CA TYR A 357 -66.65 70.57 -68.98
C TYR A 357 -67.80 71.42 -69.52
N SER A 358 -68.96 70.82 -69.80
CA SER A 358 -70.17 71.50 -70.27
C SER A 358 -70.63 72.60 -69.30
N GLU A 359 -70.71 72.28 -68.00
CA GLU A 359 -71.00 73.23 -66.92
C GLU A 359 -69.96 74.36 -66.83
N ARG A 360 -68.70 74.13 -67.25
CA ARG A 360 -67.67 75.19 -67.31
C ARG A 360 -67.70 76.02 -68.59
N SER A 361 -68.25 75.51 -69.69
CA SER A 361 -68.53 76.31 -70.89
C SER A 361 -69.86 77.08 -70.80
N LEU A 362 -70.80 76.64 -69.97
CA LEU A 362 -72.11 77.27 -69.78
C LEU A 362 -72.20 78.17 -68.53
N ALA A 363 -71.27 78.05 -67.57
CA ALA A 363 -71.24 78.93 -66.40
C ALA A 363 -70.77 80.34 -66.78
N ASP A 364 -71.61 81.33 -66.48
CA ASP A 364 -71.29 82.75 -66.62
C ASP A 364 -69.92 83.09 -66.00
N SER A 365 -69.15 83.91 -66.72
CA SER A 365 -67.86 84.39 -66.24
C SER A 365 -68.04 85.17 -64.93
N LYS A 366 -67.60 84.61 -63.81
CA LYS A 366 -67.74 85.21 -62.47
C LYS A 366 -67.16 86.63 -62.46
N LYS A 367 -68.02 87.64 -62.41
CA LYS A 367 -67.63 89.06 -62.41
C LYS A 367 -66.77 89.34 -61.19
N ILE A 368 -65.48 89.62 -61.43
CA ILE A 368 -64.49 89.84 -60.36
C ILE A 368 -64.74 91.23 -59.75
N SER A 369 -65.44 91.27 -58.61
CA SER A 369 -65.65 92.50 -57.86
C SER A 369 -64.35 92.94 -57.17
N GLY A 370 -63.62 93.82 -57.84
CA GLY A 370 -62.41 94.48 -57.32
C GLY A 370 -61.12 93.66 -57.45
N LYS A 371 -59.99 94.37 -57.50
CA LYS A 371 -58.65 93.75 -57.43
C LYS A 371 -58.39 93.29 -55.99
N LYS A 372 -58.38 91.97 -55.76
CA LYS A 372 -57.91 91.40 -54.49
C LYS A 372 -56.43 91.77 -54.30
N LEU A 373 -56.08 92.40 -53.18
CA LEU A 373 -54.71 92.85 -52.92
C LEU A 373 -53.77 91.62 -52.84
N MET A 374 -52.67 91.62 -53.59
CA MET A 374 -51.67 90.56 -53.47
C MET A 374 -50.82 90.77 -52.20
N PRO A 375 -50.67 89.76 -51.34
CA PRO A 375 -49.60 89.74 -50.34
C PRO A 375 -48.26 89.80 -51.06
N ARG A 376 -47.40 90.77 -50.70
CA ARG A 376 -46.07 90.95 -51.32
C ARG A 376 -44.98 90.04 -50.75
N TYR A 377 -45.37 89.00 -50.02
CA TYR A 377 -44.45 87.98 -49.50
C TYR A 377 -45.18 86.64 -49.36
N MET A 378 -44.54 85.56 -49.79
CA MET A 378 -44.82 84.21 -49.33
C MET A 378 -43.54 83.68 -48.67
N PRO A 379 -43.56 83.27 -47.39
CA PRO A 379 -42.47 82.50 -46.82
C PRO A 379 -42.27 81.21 -47.62
N VAL A 380 -41.03 80.89 -47.97
CA VAL A 380 -40.70 79.59 -48.57
C VAL A 380 -40.77 78.55 -47.47
N THR A 381 -41.91 77.85 -47.36
CA THR A 381 -42.03 76.70 -46.46
C THR A 381 -41.09 75.59 -46.94
N GLN A 382 -40.21 75.17 -46.05
CA GLN A 382 -39.19 74.15 -46.30
C GLN A 382 -39.83 72.84 -46.78
N ARG A 383 -39.26 72.22 -47.81
CA ARG A 383 -39.70 70.89 -48.26
C ARG A 383 -39.32 69.84 -47.21
N VAL A 384 -40.23 69.54 -46.29
CA VAL A 384 -40.16 68.33 -45.46
C VAL A 384 -40.22 67.14 -46.42
N LYS A 385 -39.16 66.35 -46.45
CA LYS A 385 -39.16 65.06 -47.18
C LYS A 385 -40.14 64.15 -46.46
N VAL A 386 -41.02 63.49 -47.19
CA VAL A 386 -41.77 62.34 -46.64
C VAL A 386 -40.75 61.25 -46.36
N SER A 387 -40.53 60.94 -45.09
CA SER A 387 -39.92 59.68 -44.67
C SER A 387 -40.95 58.58 -44.86
N ASN A 388 -40.73 57.68 -45.81
CA ASN A 388 -41.37 56.37 -45.71
C ASN A 388 -40.86 55.72 -44.42
N VAL A 389 -41.76 55.57 -43.46
CA VAL A 389 -41.67 54.51 -42.46
C VAL A 389 -42.74 53.52 -42.88
N ASP A 390 -42.31 52.38 -43.44
CA ASP A 390 -43.23 51.31 -43.79
C ASP A 390 -43.93 50.82 -42.52
N SER A 391 -45.25 50.66 -42.57
CA SER A 391 -46.01 50.18 -41.43
C SER A 391 -45.63 48.73 -41.14
N ILE A 392 -44.90 48.51 -40.06
CA ILE A 392 -44.62 47.17 -39.54
C ILE A 392 -45.98 46.49 -39.27
N PRO A 393 -46.22 45.25 -39.76
CA PRO A 393 -47.51 44.59 -39.56
C PRO A 393 -47.79 44.34 -38.08
N ALA A 394 -49.03 44.57 -37.65
CA ALA A 394 -49.50 44.25 -36.28
C ALA A 394 -49.69 42.74 -36.04
N GLN A 395 -48.83 41.91 -36.61
CA GLN A 395 -48.81 40.46 -36.51
C GLN A 395 -47.95 40.01 -35.32
N ASP A 396 -46.84 40.71 -35.06
CA ASP A 396 -45.78 40.23 -34.18
C ASP A 396 -46.08 40.48 -32.68
N GLU A 397 -46.68 41.63 -32.34
CA GLU A 397 -47.11 41.94 -30.94
C GLU A 397 -48.08 40.88 -30.37
N ILE A 398 -48.91 40.28 -31.23
CA ILE A 398 -49.88 39.25 -30.84
C ILE A 398 -49.17 37.93 -30.51
N HIS A 399 -48.05 37.64 -31.16
CA HIS A 399 -47.30 36.40 -30.95
C HIS A 399 -46.51 36.42 -29.63
N GLU A 400 -45.92 37.57 -29.26
CA GLU A 400 -45.18 37.72 -28.01
C GLU A 400 -46.10 37.62 -26.78
N TYR A 401 -47.32 38.21 -26.86
CA TYR A 401 -48.33 38.12 -25.80
C TYR A 401 -48.90 36.71 -25.59
N LEU A 402 -48.94 35.85 -26.63
CA LEU A 402 -49.54 34.51 -26.55
C LEU A 402 -48.55 33.39 -26.19
N PHE A 403 -47.25 33.58 -26.44
CA PHE A 403 -46.24 32.51 -26.32
C PHE A 403 -44.98 32.90 -25.52
N GLY A 404 -44.96 34.07 -24.88
CA GLY A 404 -43.93 34.44 -23.91
C GLY A 404 -43.94 33.52 -22.68
N THR A 405 -42.81 32.88 -22.39
CA THR A 405 -42.69 31.98 -21.23
C THR A 405 -42.43 32.77 -19.94
N GLU A 406 -43.39 32.81 -19.03
CA GLU A 406 -43.14 33.30 -17.67
C GLU A 406 -42.18 32.36 -16.93
N ASN A 407 -41.01 32.90 -16.54
CA ASN A 407 -40.12 32.27 -15.57
C ASN A 407 -40.43 32.84 -14.19
N THR A 408 -40.85 31.99 -13.24
CA THR A 408 -40.73 32.27 -11.80
C THR A 408 -40.42 31.00 -11.04
N ASP A 409 -39.24 31.03 -10.40
CA ASP A 409 -38.72 30.28 -9.25
C ASP A 409 -39.74 29.51 -8.36
#